data_AF-A0A843AH95-F1
#
_entry.id   AF-A0A843AH95-F1
#
_cell.length_a   1.000
_cell.length_b   1.000
_cell.length_c   1.000
_cell.angle_alpha   90.00
_cell.angle_beta   90.00
_cell.angle_gamma   90.00
#
_symmetry.space_group_name_H-M   'P 1'
#
loop_
_entity.id
_entity.type
_entity.pdbx_description
1 polymer ?
#
loop_
_entity_poly.entity_id
_entity_poly.type
_entity_poly.pdbx_seq_one_letter_code
_entity_poly.pdbx_strand_id
1 'polypeptide(L)' 'MCTSIFTKTEDNKHFLARTMDFSFPLEGNPVFLPRDYSWHVFG' A
#
# COMPACT_ATOMS: atom_id res chain seq x y z
N MET A 1 -15.44 -0.35 3.28
CA MET A 1 -15.37 0.39 1.98
C MET A 1 -14.19 1.33 2.07
N CYS A 2 -13.09 1.08 1.35
CA CYS A 2 -11.87 1.90 1.45
C CYS A 2 -11.97 3.24 0.70
N THR A 3 -11.21 4.24 1.13
CA THR A 3 -11.03 5.52 0.43
C THR A 3 -9.54 5.79 0.18
N SER A 4 -9.19 6.41 -0.95
CA SER A 4 -7.82 6.79 -1.29
C SER A 4 -7.70 8.25 -1.71
N ILE A 5 -6.59 8.89 -1.36
CA ILE A 5 -6.23 10.25 -1.79
C ILE A 5 -4.81 10.28 -2.34
N PHE A 6 -4.54 11.23 -3.24
CA PHE A 6 -3.20 11.57 -3.69
C PHE A 6 -3.02 13.09 -3.64
N THR A 7 -1.79 13.54 -3.40
CA THR A 7 -1.44 14.96 -3.50
C THR A 7 0.03 15.11 -3.88
N LYS A 8 0.38 16.33 -4.30
CA LYS A 8 1.75 16.72 -4.62
C LYS A 8 2.06 18.00 -3.84
N THR A 9 3.17 17.99 -3.11
CA THR A 9 3.64 19.17 -2.37
C THR A 9 4.28 20.19 -3.31
N GLU A 10 4.46 21.42 -2.83
CA GLU A 10 5.11 22.50 -3.59
C GLU A 10 6.55 22.15 -3.99
N ASP A 11 7.25 21.36 -3.16
CA ASP A 11 8.59 20.82 -3.45
C ASP A 11 8.57 19.54 -4.30
N ASN A 12 7.46 19.28 -4.99
CA ASN A 12 7.24 18.20 -5.95
C ASN A 12 7.31 16.77 -5.38
N LYS A 13 7.18 16.56 -4.06
CA LYS A 13 7.04 15.21 -3.50
C LYS A 13 5.62 14.69 -3.71
N HIS A 14 5.52 13.42 -4.09
CA HIS A 14 4.26 12.73 -4.33
C HIS A 14 3.84 11.94 -3.10
N PHE A 15 2.62 12.16 -2.62
CA PHE A 15 2.05 11.47 -1.48
C PHE A 15 0.79 10.69 -1.87
N LEU A 16 0.65 9.49 -1.29
CA LEU A 16 -0.46 8.58 -1.46
C LEU A 16 -0.92 8.13 -0.08
N ALA A 17 -2.24 8.11 0.15
CA ALA A 17 -2.81 7.59 1.38
C ALA A 17 -4.12 6.83 1.10
N ARG A 18 -4.44 5.86 1.97
CA ARG A 18 -5.66 5.04 1.87
C ARG A 18 -6.13 4.58 3.24
N THR A 19 -7.45 4.52 3.43
CA THR A 19 -8.07 3.86 4.58
C THR A 19 -8.30 2.37 4.29
N MET A 20 -8.21 1.54 5.33
CA MET A 20 -8.49 0.11 5.27
C MET A 20 -9.75 -0.21 6.08
N ASP A 21 -10.90 0.15 5.51
CA ASP A 21 -12.19 0.02 6.20
C ASP A 21 -12.77 -1.40 6.05
N PHE A 22 -12.54 -2.23 7.07
CA PHE A 22 -13.00 -3.61 7.20
C PHE A 22 -13.82 -3.81 8.49
N SER A 23 -14.73 -4.79 8.49
CA SER A 23 -15.60 -5.10 9.65
C SER A 23 -14.87 -5.81 10.79
N PHE A 24 -13.62 -6.20 10.59
CA PHE A 24 -12.76 -6.88 11.55
C PHE A 24 -11.30 -6.43 11.32
N PRO A 25 -10.43 -6.50 12.34
CA PRO A 25 -9.03 -6.13 12.19
C PRO A 25 -8.32 -7.07 11.20
N LEU A 26 -7.53 -6.47 10.32
CA LEU A 26 -6.58 -7.19 9.48
C LEU A 26 -5.21 -7.08 10.14
N GLU A 27 -4.55 -8.21 10.39
CA GLU A 27 -3.18 -8.29 10.95
C GLU A 27 -2.13 -7.89 9.89
N GLY A 28 -2.34 -6.74 9.26
CA GLY A 28 -1.51 -6.21 8.19
C GLY A 28 -0.17 -5.70 8.72
N ASN A 29 0.91 -6.16 8.10
CA ASN A 29 2.27 -5.74 8.42
C ASN A 29 2.92 -5.13 7.18
N PRO A 30 3.71 -4.03 7.29
CA PRO A 30 4.52 -3.55 6.19
C PRO A 30 5.50 -4.63 5.71
N VAL A 31 5.59 -4.84 4.40
CA VAL A 31 6.51 -5.80 3.80
C VAL A 31 7.44 -5.08 2.85
N PHE A 32 8.74 -5.34 2.99
CA PHE A 32 9.77 -4.88 2.06
C PHE A 32 10.09 -6.02 1.10
N LEU A 33 9.88 -5.78 -0.20
CA LEU A 33 10.21 -6.73 -1.25
C LEU A 33 11.52 -6.30 -1.91
N PRO A 34 12.58 -7.12 -1.88
CA PRO A 34 13.84 -6.78 -2.52
C PRO A 34 13.69 -6.76 -4.05
N ARG A 35 14.64 -6.10 -4.71
CA ARG A 35 14.81 -6.24 -6.17
C ARG A 35 15.07 -7.71 -6.51
N ASP A 36 14.62 -8.13 -7.69
CA ASP A 36 14.77 -9.50 -8.21
C ASP A 36 14.15 -10.59 -7.32
N TYR A 37 13.14 -10.24 -6.51
CA TYR A 37 12.35 -11.23 -5.78
C TYR A 37 11.63 -12.18 -6.75
N SER A 38 11.92 -13.48 -6.63
CA SER A 38 11.28 -14.53 -7.43
C SER A 38 9.90 -14.84 -6.87
N TRP A 39 8.86 -14.44 -7.60
CA TRP A 39 7.48 -14.79 -7.26
C TRP A 39 7.21 -16.26 -7.56
N HIS A 40 6.78 -17.00 -6.56
CA HIS A 40 6.18 -18.32 -6.77
C HIS A 40 4.69 -18.11 -7.01
N VAL A 41 4.28 -18.10 -8.28
CA VAL A 41 2.86 -18.20 -8.62
C VAL A 41 2.49 -19.68 -8.52
N PHE A 42 1.71 -20.03 -7.50
CA PHE A 42 1.02 -21.32 -7.48
C PHE A 42 -0.14 -21.24 -8.47
N GLY A 43 -0.13 -22.15 -9.45
CA GLY A 43 -1.24 -22.39 -10.36
C GLY A 43 -2.22 -23.41 -9.80
#